data_AF-A0A2V7MB81-F1
#
_entry.id   AF-A0A2V7MB81-F1
#
_cell.length_a   1.000
_cell.length_b   1.000
_cell.length_c   1.000
_cell.angle_alpha   90.00
_cell.angle_beta   90.00
_cell.angle_gamma   90.00
#
_symmetry.space_group_name_H-M   'P 1'
#
loop_
_entity.id
_entity.type
_entity.pdbx_description
1 polymer ?
#
loop_
_entity_poly.entity_id
_entity_poly.type
_entity_poly.pdbx_seq_one_letter_code
_entity_poly.pdbx_strand_id
1 'polypeptide(L)' 'MFPSSQPARRTLGQVTLQSVTELRSLRTRSLLLHDGRATTIAAAIKLHAGQGAAARNRFLRLGLFDRFALLAFLRSL' A
#
# COMPACT_ATOMS: atom_id res chain seq x y z
N MET A 1 -28.10 42.95 -15.79
CA MET A 1 -27.76 43.02 -14.35
C MET A 1 -28.29 41.77 -13.67
N PHE A 2 -27.44 40.75 -13.51
CA PHE A 2 -27.69 39.53 -12.73
C PHE A 2 -26.37 39.17 -12.05
N PRO A 3 -26.28 39.06 -10.71
CA PRO A 3 -25.04 38.69 -10.05
C PRO A 3 -24.82 37.17 -10.12
N SER A 4 -23.67 36.75 -10.65
CA SER A 4 -23.21 35.36 -10.60
C SER A 4 -22.80 35.01 -9.17
N SER A 5 -23.61 34.22 -8.48
CA SER A 5 -23.24 33.61 -7.20
C SER A 5 -22.28 32.44 -7.44
N GLN A 6 -21.02 32.58 -7.02
CA GLN A 6 -20.10 31.44 -6.89
C GLN A 6 -20.58 30.51 -5.78
N PRO A 7 -20.67 29.17 -5.97
CA PRO A 7 -20.89 28.29 -4.85
C PRO A 7 -19.59 28.11 -4.05
N ALA A 8 -19.67 28.46 -2.77
CA ALA A 8 -18.63 28.22 -1.78
C ALA A 8 -18.23 26.75 -1.74
N ARG A 9 -16.94 26.48 -1.98
CA ARG A 9 -16.32 25.15 -1.83
C ARG A 9 -16.35 24.77 -0.35
N ARG A 10 -17.30 23.91 0.03
CA ARG A 10 -17.34 23.28 1.36
C ARG A 10 -16.33 22.14 1.39
N THR A 11 -15.22 22.33 2.09
CA THR A 11 -14.24 21.28 2.39
C THR A 11 -14.81 20.37 3.48
N LEU A 12 -15.40 19.24 3.08
CA LEU A 12 -15.69 18.13 3.98
C LEU A 12 -14.52 17.14 3.92
N GLY A 13 -13.88 16.97 5.09
CA GLY A 13 -12.99 15.88 5.49
C GLY A 13 -12.16 15.20 4.40
N GLN A 14 -10.85 15.43 4.42
CA GLN A 14 -9.88 14.62 3.67
C GLN A 14 -9.90 13.17 4.17
N VAL A 15 -10.85 12.38 3.68
CA VAL A 15 -10.67 10.93 3.58
C VAL A 15 -9.74 10.76 2.38
N THR A 16 -8.44 10.76 2.63
CA THR A 16 -7.48 10.31 1.64
C THR A 16 -7.81 8.84 1.36
N LEU A 17 -8.57 8.61 0.29
CA LEU A 17 -8.66 7.33 -0.37
C LEU A 17 -7.23 7.01 -0.79
N GLN A 18 -6.49 6.31 0.09
CA GLN A 18 -5.21 5.70 -0.24
C GLN A 18 -5.52 4.74 -1.39
N SER A 19 -5.21 5.24 -2.58
CA SER A 19 -5.78 4.79 -3.83
C SER A 19 -5.46 3.32 -4.06
N VAL A 20 -6.41 2.61 -4.69
CA VAL A 20 -6.29 1.23 -5.19
C VAL A 20 -5.09 1.02 -6.13
N THR A 21 -4.32 2.08 -6.41
CA THR A 21 -3.05 2.12 -7.13
C THR A 21 -1.88 1.48 -6.39
N GLU A 22 -1.89 1.38 -5.06
CA GLU A 22 -0.72 0.88 -4.30
C GLU A 22 -0.41 -0.61 -4.57
N LEU A 23 -1.40 -1.40 -5.02
CA LEU A 23 -1.16 -2.80 -5.40
C LEU A 23 -0.64 -2.96 -6.84
N ARG A 24 -1.03 -2.07 -7.77
CA ARG A 24 -0.59 -2.14 -9.19
C ARG A 24 0.86 -1.72 -9.41
N SER A 25 1.49 -1.06 -8.43
CA SER A 25 2.82 -0.47 -8.56
C SER A 25 3.90 -1.25 -7.78
N LEU A 26 3.81 -2.57 -7.76
CA LEU A 26 4.89 -3.42 -7.23
C LEU A 26 5.98 -3.71 -8.27
N ARG A 27 5.69 -3.64 -9.57
CA ARG A 27 6.66 -3.95 -10.65
C ARG A 27 7.71 -2.87 -10.90
N THR A 28 7.41 -1.61 -10.60
CA THR A 28 8.23 -0.46 -11.04
C THR A 28 8.91 0.30 -9.90
N ARG A 29 8.68 -0.10 -8.64
CA ARG A 29 9.26 0.56 -7.46
C ARG A 29 10.50 -0.17 -6.97
N SER A 30 11.64 0.54 -6.92
CA SER A 30 12.90 0.09 -6.30
C SER A 30 12.89 0.20 -4.77
N LEU A 31 11.99 1.02 -4.21
CA LEU A 31 11.78 1.21 -2.79
C LEU A 31 10.33 0.87 -2.43
N LEU A 32 10.17 0.11 -1.35
CA LEU A 32 8.91 -0.40 -0.83
C LEU A 32 8.66 0.17 0.57
N LEU A 33 7.39 0.19 0.97
CA LEU A 33 6.84 1.02 2.05
C LEU A 33 6.76 2.50 1.69
N HIS A 34 5.85 3.23 2.33
CA HIS A 34 5.58 4.64 2.03
C HIS A 34 6.80 5.55 2.25
N ASP A 35 7.73 5.15 3.12
CA ASP A 35 8.97 5.87 3.42
C ASP A 35 10.22 5.23 2.78
N GLY A 36 10.03 4.21 1.94
CA GLY A 36 11.09 3.63 1.11
C GLY A 36 12.13 2.78 1.85
N ARG A 37 11.96 2.47 3.14
CA ARG A 37 12.98 1.76 3.94
C ARG A 37 13.22 0.29 3.55
N ALA A 38 12.41 -0.28 2.65
CA ALA A 38 12.52 -1.67 2.23
C ALA A 38 12.86 -1.78 0.74
N THR A 39 13.88 -2.56 0.40
CA THR A 39 14.28 -2.81 -1.00
C THR A 39 13.83 -4.18 -1.51
N THR A 40 13.15 -4.98 -0.67
CA THR A 40 12.62 -6.29 -1.05
C THR A 40 11.22 -6.48 -0.51
N ILE A 41 10.39 -7.26 -1.22
CA ILE A 41 9.00 -7.56 -0.81
C ILE A 41 8.97 -8.20 0.58
N ALA A 42 9.89 -9.12 0.87
CA ALA A 42 9.98 -9.76 2.17
C ALA A 42 10.34 -8.77 3.29
N ALA A 43 11.27 -7.84 3.04
CA ALA A 43 11.59 -6.78 4.00
C ALA A 43 10.40 -5.83 4.21
N ALA A 44 9.71 -5.46 3.13
CA ALA A 44 8.52 -4.62 3.20
C ALA A 44 7.43 -5.27 4.06
N ILE A 45 7.14 -6.55 3.86
CA ILE A 45 6.16 -7.29 4.69
C ILE A 45 6.61 -7.31 6.16
N LYS A 46 7.87 -7.60 6.45
CA LYS A 46 8.41 -7.67 7.83
C LYS A 46 8.36 -6.32 8.55
N LEU A 47 8.62 -5.24 7.84
CA LEU A 47 8.70 -3.88 8.39
C LEU A 47 7.34 -3.16 8.40
N HIS A 48 6.30 -3.75 7.80
CA HIS A 48 4.97 -3.14 7.74
C HIS A 48 4.28 -3.16 9.11
N ALA A 49 4.03 -1.97 9.66
CA ALA A 49 3.30 -1.76 10.92
C ALA A 49 1.87 -1.25 10.64
N GLY A 50 1.10 -0.97 11.71
CA GLY A 50 -0.27 -0.45 11.56
C GLY A 50 -1.17 -1.41 10.78
N GLN A 51 -1.72 -0.94 9.66
CA GLN A 51 -2.66 -1.70 8.83
C GLN A 51 -2.10 -3.03 8.30
N GLY A 52 -0.80 -3.13 8.04
CA GLY A 52 -0.18 -4.37 7.56
C GLY A 52 0.27 -5.35 8.65
N ALA A 53 0.11 -5.02 9.94
CA ALA A 53 0.61 -5.86 11.04
C ALA A 53 0.00 -7.27 11.05
N ALA A 54 -1.29 -7.40 10.73
CA ALA A 54 -1.95 -8.69 10.65
C ALA A 54 -1.39 -9.57 9.52
N ALA A 55 -1.16 -8.97 8.34
CA ALA A 55 -0.58 -9.66 7.19
C ALA A 55 0.88 -10.07 7.46
N ARG A 56 1.68 -9.18 8.05
CA ARG A 56 3.04 -9.48 8.53
C ARG A 56 3.03 -10.69 9.45
N ASN A 57 2.19 -10.67 10.48
CA ASN A 57 2.15 -11.75 11.47
C ASN A 57 1.76 -13.10 10.85
N ARG A 58 0.87 -13.11 9.84
CA ARG A 58 0.56 -14.32 9.06
C ARG A 58 1.77 -14.79 8.26
N PHE A 59 2.44 -13.88 7.54
CA PHE A 59 3.65 -14.18 6.78
C PHE A 59 4.80 -14.74 7.63
N LEU A 60 4.92 -14.29 8.88
CA LEU A 60 5.95 -14.77 9.82
C LEU A 60 5.69 -16.21 10.29
N ARG A 61 4.45 -16.70 10.24
CA ARG A 61 4.07 -18.06 10.63
C ARG A 61 4.06 -19.07 9.49
N LEU A 62 4.20 -18.61 8.25
CA LEU A 62 4.24 -19.51 7.08
C LEU A 62 5.51 -20.37 7.10
N GLY A 63 5.35 -21.62 6.66
CA GLY A 63 6.49 -22.49 6.35
C GLY A 63 7.30 -21.96 5.17
N LEU A 64 8.49 -22.52 4.95
CA LEU A 64 9.40 -22.06 3.90
C LEU A 64 8.75 -22.13 2.50
N PHE A 65 8.10 -23.25 2.18
CA PHE A 65 7.46 -23.45 0.88
C PHE A 65 6.38 -22.40 0.60
N ASP A 66 5.48 -22.18 1.56
CA ASP A 66 4.38 -21.21 1.41
C ASP A 66 4.90 -19.78 1.28
N ARG A 67 5.98 -19.44 2.00
CA ARG A 67 6.65 -18.14 1.84
C ARG A 67 7.20 -17.96 0.44
N PHE A 68 7.84 -18.97 -0.13
CA PHE A 68 8.35 -18.91 -1.50
C PHE A 68 7.21 -18.76 -2.50
N ALA A 69 6.14 -19.54 -2.37
CA ALA A 69 4.98 -19.47 -3.25
C ALA A 69 4.32 -18.08 -3.20
N LEU A 70 4.11 -17.53 -2.01
CA LEU A 70 3.55 -16.19 -1.85
C LEU A 70 4.47 -15.11 -2.46
N LEU A 71 5.78 -15.19 -2.22
CA LEU A 71 6.73 -14.23 -2.77
C LEU A 71 6.87 -14.34 -4.29
N ALA A 72 6.65 -15.53 -4.87
CA ALA A 72 6.60 -15.71 -6.32
C ALA A 72 5.33 -15.08 -6.91
N PHE A 73 4.17 -15.33 -6.30
CA PHE A 73 2.91 -14.70 -6.68
C PHE A 73 3.01 -13.17 -6.66
N LEU A 74 3.51 -12.58 -5.58
CA LEU A 74 3.64 -11.12 -5.45
C LEU A 74 4.58 -10.48 -6.50
N ARG A 75 5.57 -11.23 -7.01
CA ARG A 75 6.43 -10.76 -8.11
C ARG A 75 5.76 -10.82 -9.48
N SER A 76 4.68 -11.58 -9.62
CA SER A 76 3.92 -11.70 -10.88
C SER A 76 2.82 -10.64 -11.05
N LEU A 77 2.50 -9.90 -9.98
CA LEU A 77 1.56 -8.77 -9.97
C LEU A 77 2.18 -7.50 -10.55
#